data_AF-A0A8J4EH92-F1
#
_entry.id   AF-A0A8J4EH92-F1
#
_cell.length_a   1.000
_cell.length_b   1.000
_cell.length_c   1.000
_cell.angle_alpha   90.00
_cell.angle_beta   90.00
_cell.angle_gamma   90.00
#
_symmetry.space_group_name_H-M   'P 1'
#
loop_
_entity.id
_entity.type
_entity.pdbx_description
1 polymer ?
#
loop_
_entity_poly.entity_id
_entity_poly.type
_entity_poly.pdbx_seq_one_letter_code
_entity_poly.pdbx_strand_id
1 'polypeptide(L)'
;MSDAASEPKDDGPPGAGDRDAGAAEPAAAAGPEARSAEPDGQVPAGAAEPEDDIPADAAEPDDDVPAADEPAADGARLAPGWHVASASLLVVILILAGILVVRHTGTGTEPVAAASPSASSRTKGTVSTGRAAPDHGTLSIAESGFRNITTPAGDPAVSWGVVLSNSSHSAVAAVLLKITYRDHDGATIAVRDFSRRAKAAEILPGSRAGVGGVGYLPSKAPATVQVSVDSVLWTVTSKRQSLRASNLTTDWRDQGQQARHWKHPTAEANRRGNLYLTFRVESTFPSLLSYPAYTAVYRDEHGRIVGGAPLDSFGTDVLVPAGWSEQTVRVWYPPPAGAVDAKTEVYLYSRRD
;
A
#
# COMPACT_ATOMS: atom_id res chain seq x y z
N MET A 1 77.35 -24.45 -10.64
CA MET A 1 77.55 -23.26 -9.80
C MET A 1 76.17 -22.89 -9.26
N SER A 2 75.58 -23.63 -8.32
CA SER A 2 75.97 -23.95 -6.93
C SER A 2 75.38 -22.93 -5.94
N ASP A 3 74.61 -23.49 -4.99
CA ASP A 3 74.32 -23.03 -3.62
C ASP A 3 73.45 -21.78 -3.42
N ALA A 4 72.66 -21.63 -2.34
CA ALA A 4 72.13 -22.51 -1.30
C ALA A 4 71.13 -21.67 -0.47
N ALA A 5 70.32 -22.36 0.33
CA ALA A 5 69.32 -21.85 1.25
C ALA A 5 69.88 -20.99 2.41
N SER A 6 69.01 -20.22 3.09
CA SER A 6 69.10 -19.94 4.53
C SER A 6 67.75 -19.47 5.10
N GLU A 7 67.23 -20.28 6.03
CA GLU A 7 66.27 -19.88 7.07
C GLU A 7 66.89 -18.85 8.03
N PRO A 8 66.07 -18.18 8.86
CA PRO A 8 66.32 -18.32 10.29
C PRO A 8 65.07 -18.53 11.16
N LYS A 9 65.34 -19.23 12.27
CA LYS A 9 64.48 -19.60 13.40
C LYS A 9 64.15 -18.42 14.34
N ASP A 10 62.90 -18.44 14.79
CA ASP A 10 62.40 -18.50 16.19
C ASP A 10 63.33 -18.07 17.36
N ASP A 11 62.81 -17.18 18.24
CA ASP A 11 63.01 -17.18 19.71
C ASP A 11 62.07 -16.12 20.38
N GLY A 12 61.31 -16.55 21.40
CA GLY A 12 60.27 -15.80 22.14
C GLY A 12 60.76 -14.67 23.07
N PRO A 13 59.91 -14.08 23.97
CA PRO A 13 59.40 -14.78 25.18
C PRO A 13 57.94 -14.40 25.62
N PRO A 14 57.40 -15.04 26.70
CA PRO A 14 55.99 -15.02 27.08
C PRO A 14 55.65 -14.00 28.18
N GLY A 15 54.36 -13.64 28.31
CA GLY A 15 53.90 -12.71 29.33
C GLY A 15 52.42 -12.84 29.72
N ALA A 16 52.20 -13.54 30.82
CA ALA A 16 51.26 -13.27 31.93
C ALA A 16 49.73 -13.16 31.70
N GLY A 17 48.98 -13.88 32.56
CA GLY A 17 47.77 -13.31 33.14
C GLY A 17 46.64 -14.28 33.49
N ASP A 18 46.78 -15.02 34.59
CA ASP A 18 45.68 -15.64 35.35
C ASP A 18 44.54 -14.64 35.63
N ARG A 19 43.28 -15.06 35.46
CA ARG A 19 42.18 -14.79 36.41
C ARG A 19 41.12 -15.89 36.36
N ASP A 20 41.12 -16.63 37.46
CA ASP A 20 40.11 -17.54 37.97
C ASP A 20 39.00 -16.75 38.69
N ALA A 21 37.74 -17.14 38.52
CA ALA A 21 36.62 -16.80 39.41
C ALA A 21 35.40 -17.67 39.04
N GLY A 22 35.20 -18.73 39.83
CA GLY A 22 34.04 -19.61 39.74
C GLY A 22 32.76 -19.05 40.36
N ALA A 23 31.65 -19.72 40.02
CA ALA A 23 30.43 -19.87 40.83
C ALA A 23 29.62 -21.01 40.16
N ALA A 24 29.64 -22.22 40.72
CA ALA A 24 28.67 -22.72 41.70
C ALA A 24 27.30 -23.08 41.09
N GLU A 25 27.11 -24.40 40.94
CA GLU A 25 25.85 -25.16 40.82
C GLU A 25 24.92 -24.90 42.04
N PRO A 26 23.58 -25.12 41.96
CA PRO A 26 23.07 -26.50 42.12
C PRO A 26 21.75 -26.88 41.40
N ALA A 27 21.73 -28.13 40.93
CA ALA A 27 20.76 -29.23 41.10
C ALA A 27 19.21 -29.04 41.29
N ALA A 28 18.54 -30.12 40.84
CA ALA A 28 17.21 -30.68 41.19
C ALA A 28 16.03 -30.26 40.29
N ALA A 29 15.44 -31.11 39.43
CA ALA A 29 14.72 -32.40 39.62
C ALA A 29 13.18 -32.19 39.63
N ALA A 30 12.48 -32.80 38.65
CA ALA A 30 11.16 -33.45 38.78
C ALA A 30 10.61 -33.87 37.39
N GLY A 31 10.38 -35.17 37.19
CA GLY A 31 9.34 -35.68 36.27
C GLY A 31 7.94 -35.45 36.88
N PRO A 32 6.82 -35.67 36.16
CA PRO A 32 6.47 -37.02 35.70
C PRO A 32 5.65 -37.11 34.38
N GLU A 33 5.55 -38.34 33.90
CA GLU A 33 4.58 -38.85 32.93
C GLU A 33 3.14 -38.69 33.45
N ALA A 34 2.20 -38.37 32.55
CA ALA A 34 0.78 -38.69 32.74
C ALA A 34 0.19 -39.24 31.43
N ARG A 35 -0.26 -40.48 31.54
CA ARG A 35 -0.97 -41.28 30.56
C ARG A 35 -2.46 -40.90 30.52
N SER A 36 -3.04 -41.14 29.34
CA SER A 36 -4.34 -41.77 29.09
C SER A 36 -5.67 -41.09 29.46
N ALA A 37 -6.54 -41.22 28.46
CA ALA A 37 -7.94 -41.64 28.52
C ALA A 37 -9.04 -40.56 28.38
N GLU A 38 -9.89 -40.89 27.41
CA GLU A 38 -11.20 -40.41 26.99
C GLU A 38 -12.10 -39.80 28.06
N PRO A 39 -13.11 -39.04 27.61
CA PRO A 39 -14.45 -39.56 27.83
C PRO A 39 -15.29 -39.66 26.56
N ASP A 40 -15.89 -40.85 26.42
CA ASP A 40 -17.13 -41.11 25.71
C ASP A 40 -18.30 -40.26 26.23
N GLY A 41 -19.22 -39.96 25.31
CA GLY A 41 -20.62 -39.69 25.61
C GLY A 41 -20.95 -38.25 26.00
N GLN A 42 -21.75 -37.55 25.20
CA GLN A 42 -23.20 -37.74 25.16
C GLN A 42 -23.84 -36.68 24.26
N VAL A 43 -24.53 -37.15 23.23
CA VAL A 43 -25.43 -36.35 22.39
C VAL A 43 -26.76 -36.24 23.14
N PRO A 44 -27.31 -35.03 23.32
CA PRO A 44 -28.75 -34.86 23.34
C PRO A 44 -29.21 -34.19 22.04
N ALA A 45 -30.07 -34.93 21.34
CA ALA A 45 -31.00 -34.40 20.37
C ALA A 45 -32.02 -33.49 21.08
N GLY A 46 -32.44 -32.42 20.41
CA GLY A 46 -33.68 -31.74 20.75
C GLY A 46 -33.70 -30.25 20.41
N ALA A 47 -34.50 -29.94 19.37
CA ALA A 47 -35.38 -28.76 19.26
C ALA A 47 -34.72 -27.36 19.29
N ALA A 48 -35.09 -26.38 18.46
CA ALA A 48 -36.22 -26.20 17.56
C ALA A 48 -35.79 -25.20 16.48
N GLU A 49 -36.38 -25.32 15.30
CA GLU A 49 -36.37 -24.27 14.27
C GLU A 49 -37.11 -23.03 14.81
N PRO A 50 -36.53 -21.82 14.75
CA PRO A 50 -37.33 -20.61 14.87
C PRO A 50 -38.02 -20.33 13.53
N GLU A 51 -39.35 -20.26 13.63
CA GLU A 51 -40.30 -19.97 12.58
C GLU A 51 -40.02 -18.62 11.90
N ASP A 52 -40.25 -18.60 10.58
CA ASP A 52 -40.28 -17.44 9.72
C ASP A 52 -41.43 -16.50 10.11
N ASP A 53 -41.15 -15.51 10.96
CA ASP A 53 -42.01 -14.32 11.09
C ASP A 53 -41.57 -13.26 10.07
N ILE A 54 -42.06 -13.41 8.83
CA ILE A 54 -42.10 -12.32 7.85
C ILE A 54 -43.40 -11.55 8.08
N PRO A 55 -43.38 -10.33 8.66
CA PRO A 55 -44.55 -9.47 8.60
C PRO A 55 -44.76 -9.03 7.14
N ALA A 56 -45.83 -9.56 6.56
CA ALA A 56 -46.50 -8.94 5.43
C ALA A 56 -47.11 -7.62 5.92
N ASP A 57 -46.55 -6.49 5.49
CA ASP A 57 -47.38 -5.32 5.19
C ASP A 57 -46.64 -4.41 4.21
N ALA A 58 -47.03 -4.54 2.95
CA ALA A 58 -46.74 -3.58 1.90
C ALA A 58 -47.77 -2.46 2.01
N ALA A 59 -47.37 -1.34 2.61
CA ALA A 59 -48.07 -0.07 2.44
C ALA A 59 -47.35 0.71 1.33
N GLU A 60 -47.93 0.68 0.13
CA GLU A 60 -47.59 1.62 -0.94
C GLU A 60 -47.90 3.06 -0.46
N PRO A 61 -47.00 4.03 -0.64
CA PRO A 61 -47.37 5.43 -0.47
C PRO A 61 -48.19 5.89 -1.67
N ASP A 62 -49.43 6.32 -1.41
CA ASP A 62 -50.27 7.07 -2.34
C ASP A 62 -49.58 8.40 -2.70
N ASP A 63 -49.08 8.49 -3.94
CA ASP A 63 -48.64 9.74 -4.55
C ASP A 63 -49.87 10.57 -4.97
N ASP A 64 -50.46 11.28 -3.99
CA ASP A 64 -51.39 12.38 -4.24
C ASP A 64 -50.62 13.56 -4.86
N VAL A 65 -50.63 13.64 -6.19
CA VAL A 65 -50.21 14.82 -6.95
C VAL A 65 -51.36 15.83 -6.95
N PRO A 66 -51.26 16.99 -6.27
CA PRO A 66 -52.24 18.05 -6.47
C PRO A 66 -52.07 18.64 -7.86
N ALA A 67 -53.13 18.55 -8.67
CA ALA A 67 -53.29 19.34 -9.88
C ALA A 67 -53.25 20.84 -9.49
N ALA A 68 -52.15 21.51 -9.81
CA ALA A 68 -52.05 22.95 -9.69
C ALA A 68 -52.58 23.61 -10.98
N ASP A 69 -53.62 24.40 -10.78
CA ASP A 69 -54.34 25.21 -11.76
C ASP A 69 -53.44 26.00 -12.71
N GLU A 70 -53.83 26.04 -13.99
CA GLU A 70 -53.38 27.03 -14.96
C GLU A 70 -53.81 28.44 -14.51
N PRO A 71 -52.89 29.40 -14.31
CA PRO A 71 -53.27 30.79 -14.23
C PRO A 71 -53.50 31.36 -15.63
N ALA A 72 -54.63 32.04 -15.76
CA ALA A 72 -55.10 32.73 -16.94
C ALA A 72 -54.04 33.64 -17.58
N ALA A 73 -54.02 33.62 -18.92
CA ALA A 73 -53.28 34.54 -19.75
C ALA A 73 -53.78 35.97 -19.54
N ASP A 74 -53.00 36.77 -18.82
CA ASP A 74 -53.21 38.21 -18.70
C ASP A 74 -52.09 38.97 -19.43
N GLY A 75 -52.50 39.89 -20.30
CA GLY A 75 -51.67 40.50 -21.32
C GLY A 75 -50.56 41.39 -20.78
N ALA A 76 -49.31 40.94 -20.91
CA ALA A 76 -48.14 41.78 -20.67
C ALA A 76 -47.75 42.55 -21.95
N ARG A 77 -47.98 43.87 -21.91
CA ARG A 77 -47.54 44.84 -22.91
C ARG A 77 -46.01 44.81 -23.04
N LEU A 78 -45.51 44.59 -24.26
CA LEU A 78 -44.08 44.63 -24.60
C LEU A 78 -43.52 46.05 -24.40
N ALA A 79 -42.63 46.21 -23.42
CA ALA A 79 -41.82 47.41 -23.26
C ALA A 79 -40.60 47.37 -24.22
N PRO A 80 -40.26 48.47 -24.91
CA PRO A 80 -39.15 48.53 -25.86
C PRO A 80 -37.82 48.67 -25.09
N GLY A 81 -37.27 47.55 -24.63
CA GLY A 81 -35.99 47.52 -23.90
C GLY A 81 -35.07 46.35 -24.23
N TRP A 82 -35.49 45.42 -25.10
CA TRP A 82 -34.75 44.18 -25.37
C TRP A 82 -33.49 44.33 -26.23
N HIS A 83 -33.31 45.45 -26.94
CA HIS A 83 -32.14 45.60 -27.81
C HIS A 83 -30.84 45.91 -27.06
N VAL A 84 -30.90 46.36 -25.80
CA VAL A 84 -29.68 46.67 -25.02
C VAL A 84 -29.11 45.39 -24.37
N ALA A 85 -29.97 44.50 -23.87
CA ALA A 85 -29.54 43.26 -23.23
C ALA A 85 -28.88 42.28 -24.22
N SER A 86 -29.37 42.21 -25.46
CA SER A 86 -28.80 41.35 -26.50
C SER A 86 -27.42 41.84 -26.98
N ALA A 87 -27.19 43.15 -27.02
CA ALA A 87 -25.90 43.72 -27.42
C ALA A 87 -24.81 43.44 -26.37
N SER A 88 -25.14 43.55 -25.08
CA SER A 88 -24.19 43.26 -24.00
C SER A 88 -23.75 41.79 -23.95
N LEU A 89 -24.67 40.85 -24.20
CA LEU A 89 -24.34 39.43 -24.24
C LEU A 89 -23.38 39.09 -25.38
N LEU A 90 -23.56 39.70 -26.56
CA LEU A 90 -22.72 39.44 -27.72
C LEU A 90 -21.28 39.97 -27.53
N VAL A 91 -21.13 41.11 -26.85
CA VAL A 91 -19.80 41.64 -26.47
C VAL A 91 -19.09 40.71 -25.48
N VAL A 92 -19.80 40.16 -24.49
CA VAL A 92 -19.20 39.20 -23.53
C VAL A 92 -18.76 37.90 -24.22
N ILE A 93 -19.55 37.38 -25.16
CA ILE A 93 -19.20 36.19 -25.95
C ILE A 93 -17.97 36.47 -26.81
N LEU A 94 -17.88 37.63 -27.47
CA LEU A 94 -16.73 38.00 -28.29
C LEU A 94 -15.45 38.21 -27.46
N ILE A 95 -15.56 38.78 -26.26
CA ILE A 95 -14.41 38.93 -25.34
C ILE A 95 -13.93 37.56 -24.86
N LEU A 96 -14.85 36.65 -24.49
CA LEU A 96 -14.50 35.28 -24.09
C LEU A 96 -13.85 34.49 -25.24
N ALA A 97 -14.37 34.62 -26.47
CA ALA A 97 -13.78 34.02 -27.65
C ALA A 97 -12.39 34.60 -27.95
N GLY A 98 -12.19 35.91 -27.79
CA GLY A 98 -10.88 36.55 -27.94
C GLY A 98 -9.85 36.07 -26.92
N ILE A 99 -10.24 35.91 -25.66
CA ILE A 99 -9.36 35.37 -24.60
C ILE A 99 -8.99 33.91 -24.87
N LEU A 100 -9.92 33.11 -25.41
CA LEU A 100 -9.66 31.73 -25.82
C LEU A 100 -8.68 31.65 -27.00
N VAL A 101 -8.80 32.53 -27.99
CA VAL A 101 -7.89 32.57 -29.15
C VAL A 101 -6.49 33.01 -28.73
N VAL A 102 -6.36 34.04 -27.86
CA VAL A 102 -5.05 34.50 -27.37
C VAL A 102 -4.34 33.43 -26.54
N ARG A 103 -5.08 32.58 -25.82
CA ARG A 103 -4.51 31.41 -25.12
C ARG A 103 -4.06 30.29 -26.08
N HIS A 104 -4.61 30.21 -27.28
CA HIS A 104 -4.24 29.19 -28.28
C HIS A 104 -3.14 29.63 -29.26
N THR A 105 -2.90 30.93 -29.42
CA THR A 105 -1.82 31.46 -30.28
C THR A 105 -0.50 31.67 -29.54
N GLY A 106 -0.44 31.38 -28.24
CA GLY A 106 0.82 31.19 -27.54
C GLY A 106 1.47 29.90 -28.03
N THR A 107 2.14 29.95 -29.18
CA THR A 107 3.08 28.92 -29.65
C THR A 107 4.29 28.89 -28.72
N GLY A 108 4.08 28.45 -27.49
CA GLY A 108 5.12 27.77 -26.75
C GLY A 108 5.44 26.56 -27.59
N THR A 109 6.69 26.47 -28.05
CA THR A 109 7.25 25.30 -28.72
C THR A 109 6.83 24.08 -27.91
N GLU A 110 5.80 23.35 -28.37
CA GLU A 110 5.49 22.07 -27.75
C GLU A 110 6.79 21.27 -27.84
N PRO A 111 7.27 20.68 -26.73
CA PRO A 111 8.44 19.83 -26.78
C PRO A 111 8.11 18.74 -27.80
N VAL A 112 8.75 18.80 -28.96
CA VAL A 112 8.70 17.76 -29.98
C VAL A 112 9.01 16.48 -29.22
N ALA A 113 8.02 15.59 -29.13
CA ALA A 113 8.18 14.31 -28.48
C ALA A 113 9.36 13.63 -29.18
N ALA A 114 10.53 13.62 -28.52
CA ALA A 114 11.69 12.92 -29.00
C ALA A 114 11.25 11.48 -29.26
N ALA A 115 11.48 11.00 -30.48
CA ALA A 115 11.10 9.66 -30.89
C ALA A 115 11.45 8.68 -29.77
N SER A 116 10.43 7.96 -29.26
CA SER A 116 10.61 6.97 -28.21
C SER A 116 11.78 6.07 -28.61
N PRO A 117 12.85 6.00 -27.81
CA PRO A 117 13.99 5.17 -28.17
C PRO A 117 13.49 3.72 -28.35
N SER A 118 13.93 3.08 -29.43
CA SER A 118 13.63 1.66 -29.69
C SER A 118 13.87 0.84 -28.43
N ALA A 119 12.91 -0.03 -28.10
CA ALA A 119 12.95 -0.90 -26.93
C ALA A 119 14.35 -1.53 -26.79
N SER A 120 15.09 -1.08 -25.77
CA SER A 120 16.44 -1.57 -25.51
C SER A 120 16.34 -3.06 -25.22
N SER A 121 16.98 -3.89 -26.05
CA SER A 121 17.10 -5.32 -25.82
C SER A 121 17.84 -5.55 -24.50
N ARG A 122 17.08 -5.86 -23.44
CA ARG A 122 17.63 -6.11 -22.10
C ARG A 122 18.23 -7.52 -22.11
N THR A 123 19.53 -7.61 -21.83
CA THR A 123 20.20 -8.90 -21.61
C THR A 123 19.50 -9.64 -20.47
N LYS A 124 19.08 -10.88 -20.73
CA LYS A 124 18.42 -11.75 -19.75
C LYS A 124 19.39 -12.02 -18.60
N GLY A 125 19.09 -11.52 -17.40
CA GLY A 125 19.90 -11.77 -16.21
C GLY A 125 19.78 -13.21 -15.73
N THR A 126 20.82 -13.72 -15.06
CA THR A 126 20.74 -14.97 -14.31
C THR A 126 19.84 -14.76 -13.09
N VAL A 127 18.89 -15.66 -12.90
CA VAL A 127 17.93 -15.64 -11.79
C VAL A 127 18.30 -16.74 -10.80
N SER A 128 18.32 -16.42 -9.51
CA SER A 128 18.51 -17.40 -8.45
C SER A 128 17.28 -17.42 -7.54
N THR A 129 16.78 -18.62 -7.24
CA THR A 129 15.65 -18.84 -6.34
C THR A 129 16.17 -19.30 -4.99
N GLY A 130 15.80 -18.61 -3.91
CA GLY A 130 16.20 -19.00 -2.56
C GLY A 130 16.19 -17.82 -1.60
N ARG A 131 16.17 -18.09 -0.29
CA ARG A 131 16.18 -17.01 0.72
C ARG A 131 17.53 -16.31 0.83
N ALA A 132 18.63 -17.05 0.63
CA ALA A 132 19.97 -16.49 0.69
C ALA A 132 20.29 -15.69 -0.58
N ALA A 133 20.92 -14.52 -0.40
CA ALA A 133 21.42 -13.75 -1.53
C ALA A 133 22.62 -14.45 -2.17
N PRO A 134 22.86 -14.27 -3.49
CA PRO A 134 24.03 -14.84 -4.17
C PRO A 134 25.38 -14.34 -3.66
N ASP A 135 25.42 -13.19 -2.98
CA ASP A 135 26.63 -12.46 -2.59
C ASP A 135 26.80 -12.30 -1.06
N HIS A 136 26.17 -13.18 -0.28
CA HIS A 136 26.16 -13.15 1.19
C HIS A 136 25.45 -11.94 1.81
N GLY A 137 24.85 -11.05 1.02
CA GLY A 137 23.92 -10.05 1.53
C GLY A 137 22.61 -10.64 2.03
N THR A 138 21.73 -9.79 2.56
CA THR A 138 20.44 -10.24 3.10
C THR A 138 19.28 -9.35 2.67
N LEU A 139 18.13 -9.98 2.45
CA LEU A 139 16.83 -9.32 2.47
C LEU A 139 16.21 -9.56 3.85
N SER A 140 15.84 -8.48 4.55
CA SER A 140 15.23 -8.56 5.88
C SER A 140 13.98 -7.67 5.99
N ILE A 141 13.11 -7.99 6.94
CA ILE A 141 12.03 -7.11 7.37
C ILE A 141 12.66 -6.11 8.34
N ALA A 142 12.80 -4.86 7.92
CA ALA A 142 13.37 -3.79 8.75
C ALA A 142 12.35 -3.25 9.75
N GLU A 143 11.08 -3.16 9.32
CA GLU A 143 9.98 -2.67 10.16
C GLU A 143 8.70 -3.42 9.83
N SER A 144 7.83 -3.58 10.82
CA SER A 144 6.50 -4.16 10.64
C SER A 144 5.54 -3.57 11.66
N GLY A 145 4.27 -3.49 11.29
CA GLY A 145 3.22 -3.05 12.21
C GLY A 145 1.82 -3.26 11.63
N PHE A 146 0.82 -3.14 12.48
CA PHE A 146 -0.57 -3.34 12.12
C PHE A 146 -1.50 -2.54 13.03
N ARG A 147 -2.75 -2.38 12.58
CA ARG A 147 -3.83 -1.80 13.36
C ARG A 147 -5.15 -2.47 13.03
N ASN A 148 -5.89 -2.81 14.07
CA ASN A 148 -7.23 -3.35 13.93
C ASN A 148 -8.18 -2.25 13.45
N ILE A 149 -9.01 -2.60 12.48
CA ILE A 149 -9.99 -1.71 11.85
C ILE A 149 -11.31 -2.44 11.72
N THR A 150 -12.35 -1.70 11.38
CA THR A 150 -13.69 -2.24 11.14
C THR A 150 -14.05 -2.05 9.67
N THR A 151 -14.56 -3.11 9.04
CA THR A 151 -15.07 -3.02 7.67
C THR A 151 -16.29 -2.08 7.61
N PRO A 152 -16.70 -1.65 6.41
CA PRO A 152 -17.98 -0.98 6.23
C PRO A 152 -19.19 -1.73 6.80
N ALA A 153 -19.16 -3.05 6.78
CA ALA A 153 -20.24 -3.90 7.28
C ALA A 153 -20.17 -4.14 8.80
N GLY A 154 -19.19 -3.59 9.50
CA GLY A 154 -18.99 -3.82 10.94
C GLY A 154 -18.07 -5.00 11.28
N ASP A 155 -17.61 -5.75 10.28
CA ASP A 155 -16.76 -6.93 10.49
C ASP A 155 -15.34 -6.54 10.97
N PRO A 156 -14.67 -7.42 11.73
CA PRO A 156 -13.28 -7.23 12.10
C PRO A 156 -12.36 -7.32 10.88
N ALA A 157 -11.45 -6.36 10.76
CA ALA A 157 -10.38 -6.39 9.79
C ALA A 157 -9.08 -5.83 10.41
N VAL A 158 -7.98 -5.98 9.70
CA VAL A 158 -6.68 -5.48 10.14
C VAL A 158 -5.94 -4.86 8.96
N SER A 159 -5.46 -3.63 9.14
CA SER A 159 -4.50 -3.02 8.22
C SER A 159 -3.09 -3.36 8.71
N TRP A 160 -2.22 -3.77 7.82
CA TRP A 160 -0.83 -4.12 8.16
C TRP A 160 0.13 -3.57 7.12
N GLY A 161 1.37 -3.35 7.54
CA GLY A 161 2.45 -2.89 6.68
C GLY A 161 3.79 -3.42 7.14
N VAL A 162 4.71 -3.56 6.20
CA VAL A 162 6.11 -3.90 6.44
C VAL A 162 7.01 -3.07 5.53
N VAL A 163 8.23 -2.82 6.00
CA VAL A 163 9.31 -2.29 5.17
C VAL A 163 10.42 -3.33 5.10
N LEU A 164 10.72 -3.76 3.88
CA LEU A 164 11.82 -4.64 3.54
C LEU A 164 13.08 -3.81 3.28
N SER A 165 14.24 -4.35 3.65
CA SER A 165 15.56 -3.77 3.37
C SER A 165 16.43 -4.79 2.65
N ASN A 166 17.03 -4.39 1.54
CA ASN A 166 17.97 -5.21 0.79
C ASN A 166 19.41 -4.70 1.01
N SER A 167 20.19 -5.45 1.78
CA SER A 167 21.62 -5.16 2.02
C SER A 167 22.56 -5.81 1.00
N SER A 168 22.05 -6.68 0.13
CA SER A 168 22.81 -7.34 -0.92
C SER A 168 23.22 -6.37 -2.04
N HIS A 169 24.31 -6.70 -2.74
CA HIS A 169 24.69 -6.04 -3.99
C HIS A 169 23.87 -6.55 -5.19
N SER A 170 23.10 -7.62 -5.00
CA SER A 170 22.15 -8.18 -5.95
C SER A 170 20.77 -7.58 -5.76
N ALA A 171 20.05 -7.38 -6.86
CA ALA A 171 18.66 -6.94 -6.81
C ALA A 171 17.75 -8.14 -6.50
N VAL A 172 16.64 -7.86 -5.83
CA VAL A 172 15.54 -8.81 -5.67
C VAL A 172 14.53 -8.52 -6.76
N ALA A 173 14.18 -9.51 -7.58
CA ALA A 173 13.15 -9.38 -8.60
C ALA A 173 11.73 -9.49 -8.00
N ALA A 174 11.55 -10.38 -7.04
CA ALA A 174 10.28 -10.57 -6.35
C ALA A 174 10.45 -11.18 -4.96
N VAL A 175 9.54 -10.84 -4.04
CA VAL A 175 9.46 -11.43 -2.71
C VAL A 175 8.06 -11.95 -2.49
N LEU A 176 7.92 -13.17 -1.98
CA LEU A 176 6.68 -13.68 -1.43
C LEU A 176 6.74 -13.58 0.10
N LEU A 177 5.77 -12.88 0.67
CA LEU A 177 5.59 -12.77 2.11
C LEU A 177 4.47 -13.72 2.56
N LYS A 178 4.66 -14.32 3.73
CA LYS A 178 3.64 -15.04 4.47
C LYS A 178 3.14 -14.18 5.63
N ILE A 179 1.83 -14.05 5.76
CA ILE A 179 1.17 -13.32 6.84
C ILE A 179 0.42 -14.31 7.72
N THR A 180 0.67 -14.25 9.03
CA THR A 180 0.02 -15.07 10.05
C THR A 180 -0.67 -14.16 11.05
N TYR A 181 -1.95 -14.42 11.28
CA TYR A 181 -2.78 -13.69 12.23
C TYR A 181 -2.98 -14.57 13.46
N ARG A 182 -2.74 -14.06 14.67
CA ARG A 182 -3.00 -14.78 15.90
C ARG A 182 -3.90 -13.99 16.84
N ASP A 183 -4.72 -14.69 17.59
CA ASP A 183 -5.54 -14.12 18.66
C ASP A 183 -4.72 -13.91 19.97
N HIS A 184 -5.41 -13.49 21.03
CA HIS A 184 -4.79 -13.23 22.34
C HIS A 184 -4.22 -14.50 22.99
N ASP A 185 -4.74 -15.68 22.63
CA ASP A 185 -4.28 -16.97 23.12
C ASP A 185 -3.12 -17.52 22.27
N GLY A 186 -2.72 -16.80 21.21
CA GLY A 186 -1.65 -17.18 20.29
C GLY A 186 -2.08 -18.18 19.22
N ALA A 187 -3.36 -18.55 19.15
CA ALA A 187 -3.91 -19.45 18.15
C ALA A 187 -4.04 -18.75 16.79
N THR A 188 -3.78 -19.50 15.71
CA THR A 188 -3.87 -18.94 14.35
C THR A 188 -5.33 -18.67 13.98
N ILE A 189 -5.61 -17.45 13.53
CA ILE A 189 -6.93 -17.08 13.01
C ILE A 189 -7.02 -17.54 11.56
N ALA A 190 -8.06 -18.30 11.23
CA ALA A 190 -8.34 -18.70 9.86
C ALA A 190 -8.75 -17.50 9.02
N VAL A 191 -8.09 -17.31 7.88
CA VAL A 191 -8.38 -16.25 6.91
C VAL A 191 -8.28 -16.82 5.50
N ARG A 192 -8.90 -16.13 4.54
CA ARG A 192 -8.84 -16.52 3.12
C ARG A 192 -7.41 -16.46 2.59
N ASP A 193 -7.08 -17.29 1.61
CA ASP A 193 -5.72 -17.48 1.09
C ASP A 193 -5.03 -16.19 0.65
N PHE A 194 -5.77 -15.31 -0.03
CA PHE A 194 -5.25 -14.04 -0.50
C PHE A 194 -4.85 -13.09 0.63
N SER A 195 -5.39 -13.25 1.84
CA SER A 195 -5.01 -12.48 3.03
C SER A 195 -3.76 -13.04 3.73
N ARG A 196 -3.30 -14.25 3.35
CA ARG A 196 -2.14 -14.94 3.96
C ARG A 196 -0.84 -14.69 3.21
N ARG A 197 -0.90 -14.06 2.04
CA ARG A 197 0.26 -13.85 1.17
C ARG A 197 0.26 -12.44 0.59
N ALA A 198 1.45 -11.89 0.43
CA ALA A 198 1.65 -10.64 -0.26
C ALA A 198 2.93 -10.69 -1.10
N LYS A 199 3.01 -9.83 -2.11
CA LYS A 199 4.17 -9.75 -2.99
C LYS A 199 4.82 -8.38 -2.86
N ALA A 200 6.14 -8.37 -2.82
CA ALA A 200 6.92 -7.18 -3.13
C ALA A 200 7.49 -7.33 -4.54
N ALA A 201 7.46 -6.24 -5.30
CA ALA A 201 8.15 -6.14 -6.59
C ALA A 201 9.63 -5.76 -6.37
N GLU A 202 10.32 -5.42 -7.46
CA GLU A 202 11.77 -5.25 -7.53
C GLU A 202 12.36 -4.38 -6.39
N ILE A 203 13.34 -4.92 -5.66
CA ILE A 203 14.06 -4.22 -4.58
C ILE A 203 15.54 -4.13 -4.94
N LEU A 204 15.98 -2.90 -5.25
CA LEU A 204 17.36 -2.64 -5.66
C LEU A 204 18.37 -2.85 -4.50
N PRO A 205 19.65 -3.06 -4.82
CA PRO A 205 20.72 -3.09 -3.84
C PRO A 205 20.73 -1.85 -2.93
N GLY A 206 20.90 -2.05 -1.63
CA GLY A 206 20.92 -0.98 -0.62
C GLY A 206 19.60 -0.22 -0.45
N SER A 207 18.52 -0.67 -1.07
CA SER A 207 17.24 0.04 -1.11
C SER A 207 16.20 -0.61 -0.18
N ARG A 208 15.11 0.11 0.04
CA ARG A 208 13.98 -0.31 0.88
C ARG A 208 12.71 -0.41 0.04
N ALA A 209 11.78 -1.26 0.47
CA ALA A 209 10.50 -1.49 -0.20
C ALA A 209 9.38 -1.68 0.82
N GLY A 210 8.25 -0.99 0.63
CA GLY A 210 7.07 -1.13 1.47
C GLY A 210 6.10 -2.17 0.93
N VAL A 211 5.48 -2.97 1.80
CA VAL A 211 4.37 -3.83 1.43
C VAL A 211 3.29 -3.68 2.49
N GLY A 212 2.04 -3.53 2.08
CA GLY A 212 0.94 -3.47 3.02
C GLY A 212 -0.35 -4.01 2.44
N GLY A 213 -1.35 -4.09 3.29
CA GLY A 213 -2.67 -4.52 2.88
C GLY A 213 -3.68 -4.51 4.01
N VAL A 214 -4.86 -5.03 3.69
CA VAL A 214 -5.96 -5.23 4.62
C VAL A 214 -6.33 -6.71 4.64
N GLY A 215 -6.29 -7.31 5.83
CA GLY A 215 -6.79 -8.65 6.09
C GLY A 215 -8.21 -8.59 6.63
N TYR A 216 -9.16 -9.20 5.94
CA TYR A 216 -10.54 -9.38 6.40
C TYR A 216 -10.64 -10.65 7.24
N LEU A 217 -11.27 -10.56 8.42
CA LEU A 217 -11.29 -11.63 9.41
C LEU A 217 -12.73 -12.12 9.62
N PRO A 218 -12.94 -13.42 9.78
CA PRO A 218 -14.29 -13.98 9.80
C PRO A 218 -15.04 -13.77 11.12
N SER A 219 -14.34 -13.57 12.25
CA SER A 219 -15.02 -13.59 13.57
C SER A 219 -14.37 -12.73 14.64
N LYS A 220 -13.04 -12.62 14.67
CA LYS A 220 -12.34 -11.83 15.71
C LYS A 220 -11.15 -11.07 15.15
N ALA A 221 -10.87 -9.93 15.77
CA ALA A 221 -9.67 -9.15 15.52
C ALA A 221 -8.42 -9.92 15.99
N PRO A 222 -7.27 -9.76 15.33
CA PRO A 222 -6.03 -10.35 15.75
C PRO A 222 -5.43 -9.57 16.93
N ALA A 223 -4.79 -10.30 17.84
CA ALA A 223 -3.90 -9.70 18.83
C ALA A 223 -2.50 -9.46 18.26
N THR A 224 -2.06 -10.28 17.30
CA THR A 224 -0.78 -10.10 16.62
C THR A 224 -0.88 -10.42 15.13
N VAL A 225 -0.10 -9.70 14.33
CA VAL A 225 0.14 -9.98 12.91
C VAL A 225 1.62 -10.20 12.72
N GLN A 226 2.00 -11.40 12.29
CA GLN A 226 3.38 -11.76 12.00
C GLN A 226 3.55 -11.86 10.48
N VAL A 227 4.52 -11.12 9.95
CA VAL A 227 4.92 -11.20 8.55
C VAL A 227 6.30 -11.84 8.47
N SER A 228 6.48 -12.79 7.56
CA SER A 228 7.77 -13.43 7.30
C SER A 228 8.04 -13.55 5.81
N VAL A 229 9.31 -13.59 5.45
CA VAL A 229 9.75 -13.84 4.07
C VAL A 229 9.61 -15.33 3.79
N ASP A 230 8.73 -15.67 2.85
CA ASP A 230 8.50 -17.06 2.44
C ASP A 230 9.55 -17.48 1.40
N SER A 231 9.61 -16.74 0.28
CA SER A 231 10.56 -16.95 -0.81
C SER A 231 11.06 -15.64 -1.40
N VAL A 232 12.25 -15.68 -2.00
CA VAL A 232 12.90 -14.55 -2.65
C VAL A 232 13.42 -15.00 -4.02
N LEU A 233 13.22 -14.15 -5.01
CA LEU A 233 13.77 -14.30 -6.35
C LEU A 233 14.85 -13.25 -6.55
N TRP A 234 16.11 -13.67 -6.60
CA TRP A 234 17.27 -12.80 -6.80
C TRP A 234 17.62 -12.66 -8.28
N THR A 235 18.15 -11.50 -8.65
CA THR A 235 18.69 -11.22 -9.99
C THR A 235 20.08 -10.60 -9.90
N VAL A 236 21.01 -11.11 -10.70
CA VAL A 236 22.41 -10.62 -10.75
C VAL A 236 22.62 -9.43 -11.67
N THR A 237 21.63 -9.10 -12.52
CA THR A 237 21.71 -7.91 -13.39
C THR A 237 20.94 -6.75 -12.77
N SER A 238 21.67 -5.76 -12.26
CA SER A 238 21.12 -4.52 -11.72
C SER A 238 21.63 -3.32 -12.53
N LYS A 239 20.99 -3.04 -13.67
CA LYS A 239 21.03 -1.64 -14.12
C LYS A 239 20.35 -0.84 -13.01
N ARG A 240 21.08 0.10 -12.39
CA ARG A 240 20.62 0.95 -11.28
C ARG A 240 19.63 2.02 -11.77
N GLN A 241 18.57 1.58 -12.42
CA GLN A 241 17.42 2.42 -12.69
C GLN A 241 16.51 2.34 -11.48
N SER A 242 16.02 3.48 -11.02
CA SER A 242 15.31 3.62 -9.77
C SER A 242 14.16 4.60 -9.92
N LEU A 243 13.16 4.39 -9.07
CA LEU A 243 12.05 5.29 -8.84
C LEU A 243 12.10 5.72 -7.38
N ARG A 244 11.91 7.01 -7.11
CA ARG A 244 11.86 7.54 -5.75
C ARG A 244 10.71 8.51 -5.59
N ALA A 245 9.92 8.33 -4.53
CA ALA A 245 8.85 9.26 -4.17
C ALA A 245 9.41 10.33 -3.23
N SER A 246 8.99 11.58 -3.42
CA SER A 246 9.29 12.71 -2.55
C SER A 246 8.09 13.67 -2.49
N ASN A 247 8.11 14.62 -1.56
CA ASN A 247 7.07 15.65 -1.40
C ASN A 247 5.65 15.07 -1.31
N LEU A 248 5.47 14.01 -0.52
CA LEU A 248 4.16 13.40 -0.34
C LEU A 248 3.21 14.35 0.40
N THR A 249 2.04 14.52 -0.16
CA THR A 249 0.88 15.16 0.46
C THR A 249 -0.31 14.23 0.36
N THR A 250 -1.23 14.37 1.32
CA THR A 250 -2.42 13.54 1.44
C THR A 250 -3.66 14.42 1.39
N ASP A 251 -4.64 13.98 0.63
CA ASP A 251 -5.90 14.71 0.45
C ASP A 251 -7.09 13.75 0.54
N TRP A 252 -7.97 13.98 1.50
CA TRP A 252 -9.20 13.22 1.63
C TRP A 252 -10.32 13.90 0.87
N ARG A 253 -10.98 13.17 -0.04
CA ARG A 253 -12.12 13.72 -0.78
C ARG A 253 -13.36 12.85 -0.58
N ASP A 254 -14.40 13.40 0.03
CA ASP A 254 -15.71 12.77 0.13
C ASP A 254 -16.68 13.40 -0.86
N GLN A 255 -17.29 12.59 -1.73
CA GLN A 255 -18.17 13.06 -2.81
C GLN A 255 -17.61 14.24 -3.63
N GLY A 256 -16.29 14.30 -3.81
CA GLY A 256 -15.60 15.37 -4.55
C GLY A 256 -15.23 16.61 -3.72
N GLN A 257 -15.63 16.69 -2.44
CA GLN A 257 -15.24 17.77 -1.53
C GLN A 257 -14.06 17.37 -0.64
N GLN A 258 -13.12 18.29 -0.47
CA GLN A 258 -11.95 18.10 0.39
C GLN A 258 -12.36 18.06 1.87
N ALA A 259 -11.87 17.06 2.61
CA ALA A 259 -12.05 16.89 4.04
C ALA A 259 -10.70 16.94 4.77
N ARG A 260 -10.64 17.60 5.94
CA ARG A 260 -9.38 17.74 6.70
C ARG A 260 -8.85 16.43 7.29
N HIS A 261 -9.72 15.47 7.53
CA HIS A 261 -9.41 14.13 8.03
C HIS A 261 -10.67 13.28 7.97
N TRP A 262 -10.51 11.96 8.01
CA TRP A 262 -11.64 11.05 8.17
C TRP A 262 -12.23 11.16 9.59
N LYS A 263 -13.50 11.58 9.69
CA LYS A 263 -14.17 11.85 10.99
C LYS A 263 -14.98 10.69 11.56
N HIS A 264 -15.31 9.64 10.80
CA HIS A 264 -16.27 8.62 11.26
C HIS A 264 -15.83 7.17 10.99
N PRO A 265 -15.41 6.42 12.04
CA PRO A 265 -15.04 5.00 11.94
C PRO A 265 -16.12 4.09 11.34
N THR A 266 -17.38 4.51 11.45
CA THR A 266 -18.59 3.71 11.20
C THR A 266 -19.34 4.10 9.92
N ALA A 267 -18.83 5.06 9.13
CA ALA A 267 -19.49 5.40 7.87
C ALA A 267 -19.41 4.24 6.86
N GLU A 268 -20.52 3.98 6.17
CA GLU A 268 -20.60 3.05 5.03
C GLU A 268 -19.49 3.34 4.01
N ALA A 269 -18.95 2.30 3.36
CA ALA A 269 -17.79 2.38 2.46
C ALA A 269 -17.91 3.50 1.41
N ASN A 270 -19.13 3.69 0.93
CA ASN A 270 -19.48 4.58 -0.17
C ASN A 270 -19.55 6.07 0.27
N ARG A 271 -19.50 6.33 1.58
CA ARG A 271 -19.45 7.66 2.20
C ARG A 271 -18.11 7.96 2.89
N ARG A 272 -17.08 7.12 2.68
CA ARG A 272 -15.76 7.27 3.31
C ARG A 272 -14.87 8.29 2.61
N GLY A 273 -15.30 8.77 1.44
CA GLY A 273 -14.40 9.45 0.52
C GLY A 273 -13.23 8.58 0.08
N ASN A 274 -12.35 9.16 -0.72
CA ASN A 274 -11.14 8.55 -1.20
C ASN A 274 -9.94 9.30 -0.65
N LEU A 275 -8.92 8.56 -0.21
CA LEU A 275 -7.60 9.14 0.02
C LEU A 275 -6.88 9.28 -1.31
N TYR A 276 -6.42 10.48 -1.59
CA TYR A 276 -5.51 10.79 -2.68
C TYR A 276 -4.11 11.05 -2.09
N LEU A 277 -3.12 10.44 -2.71
CA LEU A 277 -1.71 10.69 -2.43
C LEU A 277 -1.14 11.47 -3.61
N THR A 278 -0.66 12.69 -3.35
CA THR A 278 0.05 13.49 -4.35
C THR A 278 1.52 13.55 -3.97
N PHE A 279 2.40 13.12 -4.87
CA PHE A 279 3.84 13.08 -4.63
C PHE A 279 4.62 13.31 -5.92
N ARG A 280 5.86 13.77 -5.76
CA ARG A 280 6.84 13.82 -6.84
C ARG A 280 7.48 12.44 -7.00
N VAL A 281 7.60 11.99 -8.24
CA VAL A 281 8.38 10.82 -8.64
C VAL A 281 9.63 11.28 -9.34
N GLU A 282 10.79 10.86 -8.83
CA GLU A 282 12.08 10.95 -9.50
C GLU A 282 12.37 9.61 -10.19
N SER A 283 12.72 9.64 -11.47
CA SER A 283 12.97 8.48 -12.31
C SER A 283 14.33 8.59 -13.00
N THR A 284 15.19 7.60 -12.78
CA THR A 284 16.47 7.49 -13.49
C THR A 284 16.37 6.62 -14.75
N PHE A 285 15.16 6.22 -15.14
CA PHE A 285 14.93 5.55 -16.39
C PHE A 285 15.10 6.53 -17.56
N PRO A 286 15.77 6.12 -18.65
CA PRO A 286 16.02 6.98 -19.80
C PRO A 286 14.79 7.17 -20.71
N SER A 287 13.72 6.42 -20.45
CA SER A 287 12.48 6.41 -21.23
C SER A 287 11.28 6.49 -20.31
N LEU A 288 10.12 6.79 -20.91
CA LEU A 288 8.82 6.69 -20.25
C LEU A 288 8.63 5.28 -19.67
N LEU A 289 8.22 5.23 -18.40
CA LEU A 289 7.71 4.02 -17.77
C LEU A 289 6.19 4.04 -17.80
N SER A 290 5.64 3.02 -18.44
CA SER A 290 4.23 2.69 -18.39
C SER A 290 3.97 1.75 -17.23
N TYR A 291 2.86 1.93 -16.51
CA TYR A 291 2.40 1.04 -15.44
C TYR A 291 3.39 0.82 -14.28
N PRO A 292 3.97 1.87 -13.64
CA PRO A 292 4.65 1.67 -12.38
C PRO A 292 3.69 1.09 -11.35
N ALA A 293 4.21 0.30 -10.42
CA ALA A 293 3.43 -0.13 -9.27
C ALA A 293 3.82 0.70 -8.04
N TYR A 294 2.87 0.86 -7.13
CA TYR A 294 3.00 1.71 -5.95
C TYR A 294 2.56 0.92 -4.73
N THR A 295 3.21 1.12 -3.60
CA THR A 295 2.66 0.76 -2.29
C THR A 295 2.74 1.98 -1.39
N ALA A 296 1.80 2.06 -0.45
CA ALA A 296 1.88 3.03 0.64
C ALA A 296 2.02 2.29 1.96
N VAL A 297 2.89 2.79 2.84
CA VAL A 297 3.00 2.34 4.23
C VAL A 297 2.53 3.48 5.11
N TYR A 298 1.48 3.23 5.88
CA TYR A 298 0.86 4.22 6.76
C TYR A 298 1.54 4.22 8.11
N ARG A 299 1.80 5.43 8.62
CA ARG A 299 2.45 5.64 9.91
C ARG A 299 1.61 6.53 10.81
N ASP A 300 1.64 6.23 12.11
CA ASP A 300 1.06 7.12 13.12
C ASP A 300 1.98 8.33 13.39
N GLU A 301 1.51 9.25 14.25
CA GLU A 301 2.25 10.43 14.69
C GLU A 301 3.62 10.10 15.31
N HIS A 302 3.78 8.89 15.88
CA HIS A 302 5.03 8.40 16.46
C HIS A 302 5.96 7.78 15.41
N GLY A 303 5.53 7.68 14.15
CA GLY A 303 6.27 7.06 13.06
C GLY A 303 6.17 5.53 13.04
N ARG A 304 5.28 4.91 13.81
CA ARG A 304 5.08 3.45 13.80
C ARG A 304 4.19 3.05 12.63
N ILE A 305 4.50 1.92 12.00
CA ILE A 305 3.66 1.37 10.94
C ILE A 305 2.33 0.92 11.54
N VAL A 306 1.23 1.39 10.96
CA VAL A 306 -0.14 1.04 11.37
C VAL A 306 -0.94 0.40 10.23
N GLY A 307 -0.37 0.31 9.04
CA GLY A 307 -1.04 -0.25 7.89
C GLY A 307 -0.29 -0.04 6.59
N GLY A 308 -0.94 -0.39 5.48
CA GLY A 308 -0.47 -0.04 4.15
C GLY A 308 -1.46 -0.42 3.05
N ALA A 309 -1.18 0.06 1.84
CA ALA A 309 -1.93 -0.24 0.64
C ALA A 309 -1.24 -1.35 -0.19
N PRO A 310 -2.03 -2.30 -0.74
CA PRO A 310 -1.51 -3.30 -1.66
C PRO A 310 -0.89 -2.69 -2.91
N LEU A 311 0.04 -3.42 -3.52
CA LEU A 311 0.74 -3.04 -4.76
C LEU A 311 -0.21 -2.69 -5.91
N ASP A 312 -1.36 -3.37 -5.96
CA ASP A 312 -2.33 -3.27 -7.05
C ASP A 312 -3.51 -2.34 -6.70
N SER A 313 -3.41 -1.59 -5.60
CA SER A 313 -4.47 -0.68 -5.12
C SER A 313 -4.34 0.75 -5.60
N PHE A 314 -3.57 0.96 -6.67
CA PHE A 314 -3.38 2.26 -7.30
C PHE A 314 -3.78 2.14 -8.76
N GLY A 315 -4.36 3.19 -9.33
CA GLY A 315 -4.78 3.21 -10.74
C GLY A 315 -3.63 2.79 -11.65
N THR A 316 -3.93 1.93 -12.64
CA THR A 316 -2.93 1.31 -13.51
C THR A 316 -2.31 2.30 -14.51
N ASP A 317 -2.97 3.41 -14.80
CA ASP A 317 -2.67 4.22 -15.98
C ASP A 317 -1.73 5.37 -15.68
N VAL A 318 -0.77 5.15 -14.78
CA VAL A 318 0.22 6.17 -14.42
C VAL A 318 1.42 6.09 -15.36
N LEU A 319 1.82 7.23 -15.90
CA LEU A 319 2.98 7.39 -16.75
C LEU A 319 4.07 8.17 -16.01
N VAL A 320 5.28 7.63 -15.96
CA VAL A 320 6.43 8.28 -15.33
C VAL A 320 7.50 8.56 -16.38
N PRO A 321 7.67 9.81 -16.84
CA PRO A 321 8.73 10.17 -17.78
C PRO A 321 10.12 10.07 -17.13
N ALA A 322 11.16 10.15 -17.97
CA ALA A 322 12.52 10.31 -17.50
C ALA A 322 12.68 11.61 -16.69
N GLY A 323 13.51 11.58 -15.65
CA GLY A 323 13.73 12.74 -14.79
C GLY A 323 12.73 12.80 -13.65
N TRP A 324 11.65 13.57 -13.78
CA TRP A 324 10.64 13.67 -12.72
C TRP A 324 9.23 13.94 -13.24
N SER A 325 8.24 13.62 -12.42
CA SER A 325 6.82 13.96 -12.63
C SER A 325 6.10 14.11 -11.30
N GLU A 326 5.02 14.87 -11.28
CA GLU A 326 4.08 14.85 -10.15
C GLU A 326 2.99 13.82 -10.42
N GLN A 327 2.66 13.04 -9.40
CA GLN A 327 1.69 11.95 -9.48
C GLN A 327 0.64 12.13 -8.41
N THR A 328 -0.62 11.96 -8.80
CA THR A 328 -1.76 11.90 -7.87
C THR A 328 -2.45 10.56 -8.05
N VAL A 329 -2.44 9.75 -6.99
CA VAL A 329 -3.02 8.41 -7.02
C VAL A 329 -4.14 8.29 -6.01
N ARG A 330 -5.23 7.64 -6.42
CA ARG A 330 -6.33 7.26 -5.54
C ARG A 330 -5.95 5.95 -4.83
N VAL A 331 -6.15 5.94 -3.51
CA VAL A 331 -6.00 4.74 -2.68
C VAL A 331 -7.37 4.11 -2.48
N TRP A 332 -7.54 2.85 -2.87
CA TRP A 332 -8.80 2.12 -2.69
C TRP A 332 -9.06 1.70 -1.24
N TYR A 333 -8.00 1.35 -0.50
CA TYR A 333 -8.10 0.95 0.90
C TYR A 333 -7.60 2.09 1.80
N PRO A 334 -8.51 2.91 2.34
CA PRO A 334 -8.11 4.02 3.18
C PRO A 334 -7.35 3.52 4.41
N PRO A 335 -6.39 4.30 4.90
CA PRO A 335 -5.65 4.01 6.11
C PRO A 335 -6.58 3.99 7.34
N PRO A 336 -6.16 3.35 8.45
CA PRO A 336 -6.89 3.41 9.72
C PRO A 336 -7.14 4.85 10.20
N ALA A 337 -8.17 5.05 11.04
CA ALA A 337 -8.44 6.36 11.65
C ALA A 337 -7.20 6.92 12.37
N GLY A 338 -6.82 8.17 12.07
CA GLY A 338 -5.65 8.80 12.69
C GLY A 338 -4.30 8.23 12.23
N ALA A 339 -4.24 7.49 11.12
CA ALA A 339 -3.01 6.99 10.51
C ALA A 339 -2.47 7.86 9.36
N VAL A 340 -3.11 9.01 9.07
CA VAL A 340 -2.70 9.90 7.97
C VAL A 340 -2.11 11.17 8.52
N ASP A 341 -0.86 11.04 8.97
CA ASP A 341 0.01 12.17 9.21
C ASP A 341 1.05 12.29 8.10
N ALA A 342 1.84 13.36 8.13
CA ALA A 342 2.93 13.69 7.21
C ALA A 342 4.05 12.62 7.08
N LYS A 343 3.90 11.46 7.71
CA LYS A 343 4.90 10.38 7.79
C LYS A 343 4.55 9.16 6.93
N THR A 344 3.45 9.18 6.19
CA THR A 344 3.17 8.10 5.21
C THR A 344 4.33 7.99 4.21
N GLU A 345 4.71 6.78 3.86
CA GLU A 345 5.77 6.52 2.87
C GLU A 345 5.17 5.86 1.63
N VAL A 346 5.60 6.31 0.44
CA VAL A 346 5.24 5.70 -0.84
C VAL A 346 6.47 5.03 -1.43
N TYR A 347 6.31 3.78 -1.84
CA TYR A 347 7.33 3.00 -2.51
C TYR A 347 6.91 2.71 -3.94
N LEU A 348 7.88 2.79 -4.84
CA LEU A 348 7.68 2.74 -6.28
C LEU A 348 8.43 1.55 -6.87
N TYR A 349 7.80 0.89 -7.83
CA TYR A 349 8.37 -0.28 -8.51
C TYR A 349 8.18 -0.13 -10.00
N SER A 350 9.23 -0.42 -10.77
CA SER A 350 9.06 -0.70 -12.19
C SER A 350 8.41 -2.07 -12.33
N ARG A 351 7.21 -2.15 -12.92
CA ARG A 351 6.75 -3.43 -13.46
C ARG A 351 7.63 -3.76 -14.66
N ARG A 352 8.24 -4.94 -14.64
CA ARG A 352 8.87 -5.51 -15.83
C ARG A 352 7.77 -6.31 -16.51
N ASP A 353 7.39 -5.89 -17.71
CA ASP A 353 6.52 -6.68 -18.60
C ASP A 353 7.19 -8.02 -18.99
#